data_AF-A0A803TXS0-F1
#
_entry.id   AF-A0A803TXS0-F1
#
_cell.length_a   1.000
_cell.length_b   1.000
_cell.length_c   1.000
_cell.angle_alpha   90.00
_cell.angle_beta   90.00
_cell.angle_gamma   90.00
#
_symmetry.space_group_name_H-M   'P 1'
#
loop_
_entity.id
_entity.type
_entity.pdbx_description
1 polymer ?
#
loop_
_entity_poly.entity_id
_entity_poly.type
_entity_poly.pdbx_seq_one_letter_code
_entity_poly.pdbx_strand_id
1 'polypeptide(L)'
;MAGLGPPGAAWQKELVYNKLLPYGERLEAEAGLLLAQIKLSLGRAVQLQELWPGGLFWTRKLSTYLRLYGRKFSKEDHVLFIKLLYELVTIPKLEISMMQGFARLLINLLKKKELLSREDLELPWRPLYEMLERILYSKTEHLGLNWFPNSVESVLKTLVKNCRPYFPENATAEMLDEWRPLMCPFDVTMQKAITYFELFLPTTLPPELHDKGFKLWFDEFLSLWVSVQNLPQWEGHLVNLFARLASDNIGYINWDPYIPKIFTRILRSLNLPVGSNQVLVPRFLTNAYDIGHAVMWITAMMGGPSKLVQKHLSGLFKSIASFYHPSNNGRWLNKLMKLLQRLPSSVVRRLHRERYKKMTWLTPVPDSHKLTDQDITDFVECIIQPVLLAMFSKTGSLEAAQALQNLALMRPELVIPPVLEKTYPALETLTEPHQLTATLSCVIGVARSLVSGGKSFPEGPTHMLPLLMRALPGVDPNDFSKCMVMQSLLPLVYTYAYNTESWFNTEVERELCSATAEFEDFVLQFMDRKKMGIQLLEVEINKSLSRCVLS
;
A
#
# COMPACT_ATOMS: atom_id res chain seq x y z
N MET A 1 -24.67 -39.01 18.86
CA MET A 1 -23.28 -39.27 19.28
C MET A 1 -22.46 -38.04 18.97
N ALA A 2 -21.98 -37.39 20.02
CA ALA A 2 -21.22 -36.15 19.98
C ALA A 2 -19.82 -36.39 19.40
N GLY A 3 -19.47 -35.65 18.37
CA GLY A 3 -18.09 -35.42 17.94
C GLY A 3 -17.76 -33.97 18.21
N LEU A 4 -17.54 -33.65 19.50
CA LEU A 4 -16.87 -32.42 19.89
C LEU A 4 -15.48 -32.46 19.24
N GLY A 5 -15.22 -31.55 18.30
CA GLY A 5 -13.85 -31.20 17.96
C GLY A 5 -13.10 -30.81 19.23
N PRO A 6 -11.79 -31.09 19.33
CA PRO A 6 -11.07 -30.96 20.59
C PRO A 6 -11.22 -29.53 21.14
N PRO A 7 -11.64 -29.37 22.41
CA PRO A 7 -11.62 -28.07 23.08
C PRO A 7 -10.16 -27.67 23.27
N GLY A 8 -9.67 -26.74 22.44
CA GLY A 8 -8.30 -26.24 22.54
C GLY A 8 -7.56 -25.97 21.23
N ALA A 9 -8.14 -26.20 20.06
CA ALA A 9 -7.50 -25.77 18.81
C ALA A 9 -7.56 -24.23 18.69
N ALA A 10 -6.49 -23.54 19.03
CA ALA A 10 -6.39 -22.09 18.86
C ALA A 10 -6.57 -21.72 17.37
N TRP A 11 -7.68 -21.06 17.04
CA TRP A 11 -7.95 -20.57 15.70
C TRP A 11 -6.88 -19.54 15.28
N GLN A 12 -6.33 -19.66 14.07
CA GLN A 12 -5.17 -18.83 13.69
C GLN A 12 -5.51 -17.34 13.62
N LYS A 13 -6.57 -16.96 12.89
CA LYS A 13 -6.93 -15.55 12.68
C LYS A 13 -8.38 -15.39 12.26
N GLU A 14 -9.25 -15.25 13.24
CA GLU A 14 -10.69 -15.02 13.07
C GLU A 14 -10.97 -13.58 12.59
N LEU A 15 -12.15 -13.36 12.01
CA LEU A 15 -12.67 -12.01 11.82
C LEU A 15 -13.24 -11.49 13.13
N VAL A 16 -12.61 -10.45 13.68
CA VAL A 16 -12.99 -9.81 14.95
C VAL A 16 -14.47 -9.39 14.96
N TYR A 17 -14.96 -8.89 13.83
CA TYR A 17 -16.31 -8.36 13.68
C TYR A 17 -17.41 -9.42 13.85
N ASN A 18 -17.11 -10.71 13.63
CA ASN A 18 -18.11 -11.76 13.79
C ASN A 18 -18.58 -11.91 15.24
N LYS A 19 -17.71 -11.58 16.19
CA LYS A 19 -18.03 -11.61 17.62
C LYS A 19 -18.94 -10.45 18.04
N LEU A 20 -19.03 -9.40 17.23
CA LEU A 20 -19.85 -8.21 17.50
C LEU A 20 -21.27 -8.34 16.94
N LEU A 21 -21.59 -9.43 16.25
CA LEU A 21 -22.94 -9.66 15.72
C LEU A 21 -23.89 -10.13 16.83
N PRO A 22 -25.18 -9.75 16.80
CA PRO A 22 -26.16 -10.20 17.79
C PRO A 22 -26.30 -11.72 17.92
N TYR A 23 -25.92 -12.45 16.87
CA TYR A 23 -25.94 -13.92 16.79
C TYR A 23 -24.53 -14.53 16.73
N GLY A 24 -23.51 -13.81 17.24
CA GLY A 24 -22.11 -14.22 17.21
C GLY A 24 -21.84 -15.62 17.78
N GLU A 25 -22.57 -16.01 18.84
CA GLU A 25 -22.47 -17.33 19.46
C GLU A 25 -22.87 -18.48 18.53
N ARG A 26 -23.83 -18.25 17.62
CA ARG A 26 -24.29 -19.28 16.66
C ARG A 26 -23.27 -19.53 15.54
N LEU A 27 -22.39 -18.57 15.27
CA LEU A 27 -21.44 -18.63 14.17
C LEU A 27 -20.33 -19.65 14.41
N GLU A 28 -20.06 -20.02 15.66
CA GLU A 28 -19.05 -21.03 15.96
C GLU A 28 -19.48 -22.43 15.50
N ALA A 29 -20.69 -22.85 15.87
CA ALA A 29 -21.26 -24.12 15.44
C ALA A 29 -21.46 -24.18 13.92
N GLU A 30 -21.95 -23.09 13.31
CA GLU A 30 -22.15 -22.99 11.86
C GLU A 30 -20.81 -23.11 11.11
N ALA A 31 -19.78 -22.36 11.53
CA ALA A 31 -18.47 -22.39 10.90
C ALA A 31 -17.81 -23.77 11.03
N GLY A 32 -17.98 -24.46 12.16
CA GLY A 32 -17.47 -25.82 12.35
C GLY A 32 -18.10 -26.82 11.38
N LEU A 33 -19.43 -26.78 11.23
CA LEU A 33 -20.17 -27.65 10.32
C LEU A 33 -19.79 -27.40 8.86
N LEU A 34 -19.73 -26.13 8.44
CA LEU A 34 -19.34 -25.76 7.08
C LEU A 34 -17.90 -26.19 6.76
N LEU A 35 -16.97 -26.01 7.70
CA LEU A 35 -15.59 -26.44 7.51
C LEU A 35 -15.49 -27.96 7.34
N ALA A 36 -16.20 -28.74 8.17
CA ALA A 36 -16.22 -30.20 8.07
C ALA A 36 -16.76 -30.66 6.71
N GLN A 37 -17.83 -30.03 6.22
CA GLN A 37 -18.38 -30.30 4.88
C GLN A 37 -17.39 -29.98 3.77
N ILE A 38 -16.70 -28.83 3.86
CA ILE A 38 -15.68 -28.43 2.89
C ILE A 38 -14.54 -29.45 2.87
N LYS A 39 -13.99 -29.84 4.03
CA LYS A 39 -12.90 -30.82 4.11
C LYS A 39 -13.30 -32.15 3.49
N LEU A 40 -14.45 -32.69 3.90
CA LEU A 40 -14.94 -33.98 3.41
C LEU A 40 -15.17 -33.96 1.90
N SER A 41 -15.85 -32.94 1.40
CA SER A 41 -16.34 -32.93 0.03
C SER A 41 -15.27 -32.48 -0.96
N LEU A 42 -14.38 -31.56 -0.57
CA LEU A 42 -13.20 -31.21 -1.36
C LEU A 42 -12.24 -32.41 -1.46
N GLY A 43 -11.99 -33.10 -0.34
CA GLY A 43 -11.17 -34.32 -0.34
C GLY A 43 -11.76 -35.40 -1.25
N ARG A 44 -13.07 -35.66 -1.16
CA ARG A 44 -13.77 -36.61 -2.04
C ARG A 44 -13.71 -36.21 -3.51
N ALA A 45 -13.96 -34.94 -3.83
CA ALA A 45 -13.93 -34.46 -5.22
C ALA A 45 -12.54 -34.67 -5.85
N VAL A 46 -11.47 -34.38 -5.10
CA VAL A 46 -10.10 -34.62 -5.58
C VAL A 46 -9.80 -36.11 -5.71
N GLN A 47 -10.19 -36.93 -4.72
CA GLN A 47 -9.99 -38.37 -4.75
C GLN A 47 -10.71 -39.05 -5.93
N LEU A 48 -11.91 -38.56 -6.28
CA LEU A 48 -12.69 -39.03 -7.41
C LEU A 48 -12.27 -38.40 -8.75
N GLN A 49 -11.24 -37.53 -8.75
CA GLN A 49 -10.79 -36.76 -9.91
C GLN A 49 -11.88 -35.87 -10.54
N GLU A 50 -12.91 -35.53 -9.77
CA GLU A 50 -14.02 -34.68 -10.17
C GLU A 50 -13.63 -33.19 -9.99
N LEU A 51 -12.72 -32.69 -10.83
CA LEU A 51 -12.29 -31.28 -10.78
C LEU A 51 -13.44 -30.33 -11.13
N TRP A 52 -14.32 -30.74 -12.05
CA TRP A 52 -15.56 -30.08 -12.40
C TRP A 52 -16.73 -31.07 -12.35
N PRO A 53 -17.86 -30.72 -11.69
CA PRO A 53 -18.12 -29.49 -10.95
C PRO A 53 -17.56 -29.47 -9.52
N GLY A 54 -17.33 -30.64 -8.90
CA GLY A 54 -17.04 -30.81 -7.48
C GLY A 54 -15.85 -29.98 -6.95
N GLY A 55 -14.65 -30.18 -7.49
CA GLY A 55 -13.43 -29.53 -7.02
C GLY A 55 -13.52 -28.00 -7.05
N LEU A 56 -14.03 -27.44 -8.16
CA LEU A 56 -14.19 -25.99 -8.28
C LEU A 56 -15.31 -25.43 -7.39
N PHE A 57 -16.40 -26.18 -7.20
CA PHE A 57 -17.49 -25.77 -6.30
C PHE A 57 -17.01 -25.64 -4.85
N TRP A 58 -16.32 -26.67 -4.32
CA TRP A 58 -15.84 -26.66 -2.94
C TRP A 58 -14.68 -25.69 -2.71
N THR A 59 -13.85 -25.46 -3.73
CA THR A 59 -12.86 -24.37 -3.74
C THR A 59 -13.54 -23.00 -3.60
N ARG A 60 -14.62 -22.75 -4.35
CA ARG A 60 -15.39 -21.49 -4.23
C ARG A 60 -16.05 -21.38 -2.85
N LYS A 61 -16.59 -22.48 -2.30
CA LYS A 61 -17.14 -22.51 -0.93
C LYS A 61 -16.07 -22.20 0.12
N LEU A 62 -14.85 -22.72 -0.01
CA LEU A 62 -13.75 -22.37 0.88
C LEU A 62 -13.35 -20.89 0.76
N SER A 63 -13.35 -20.34 -0.45
CA SER A 63 -13.13 -18.90 -0.65
C SER A 63 -14.18 -18.03 0.07
N THR A 64 -15.46 -18.43 -0.01
CA THR A 64 -16.54 -17.78 0.72
C THR A 64 -16.39 -17.96 2.23
N TYR A 65 -16.00 -19.15 2.69
CA TYR A 65 -15.72 -19.41 4.10
C TYR A 65 -14.65 -18.47 4.66
N LEU A 66 -13.53 -18.31 3.94
CA LEU A 66 -12.47 -17.37 4.32
C LEU A 66 -12.95 -15.91 4.39
N ARG A 67 -13.90 -15.54 3.52
CA ARG A 67 -14.47 -14.19 3.48
C ARG A 67 -15.43 -13.93 4.65
N LEU A 68 -16.22 -14.93 5.04
CA LEU A 68 -17.23 -14.80 6.08
C LEU A 68 -16.67 -15.04 7.48
N TYR A 69 -15.76 -15.99 7.66
CA TYR A 69 -15.29 -16.43 8.97
C TYR A 69 -13.80 -16.12 9.22
N GLY A 70 -13.04 -15.77 8.19
CA GLY A 70 -11.58 -15.67 8.31
C GLY A 70 -10.94 -17.06 8.31
N ARG A 71 -9.93 -17.27 9.16
CA ARG A 71 -9.20 -18.55 9.26
C ARG A 71 -9.58 -19.27 10.55
N LYS A 72 -10.84 -19.69 10.65
CA LYS A 72 -11.36 -20.54 11.74
C LYS A 72 -11.06 -22.02 11.47
N PHE A 73 -9.79 -22.35 11.31
CA PHE A 73 -9.30 -23.72 11.18
C PHE A 73 -7.91 -23.84 11.81
N SER A 74 -7.48 -25.08 12.10
CA SER A 74 -6.19 -25.36 12.72
C SER A 74 -5.02 -25.05 11.78
N LYS A 75 -3.82 -24.98 12.35
CA LYS A 75 -2.58 -24.81 11.57
C LYS A 75 -2.31 -25.98 10.63
N GLU A 76 -2.57 -27.19 11.09
CA GLU A 76 -2.48 -28.42 10.30
C GLU A 76 -3.44 -28.37 9.10
N ASP A 77 -4.70 -28.01 9.33
CA ASP A 77 -5.69 -27.88 8.25
C ASP A 77 -5.29 -26.80 7.25
N HIS A 78 -4.71 -25.69 7.71
CA HIS A 78 -4.18 -24.66 6.83
C HIS A 78 -3.11 -25.20 5.89
N VAL A 79 -2.13 -25.94 6.42
CA VAL A 79 -1.06 -26.57 5.62
C VAL A 79 -1.64 -27.57 4.63
N LEU A 80 -2.59 -28.41 5.06
CA LEU A 80 -3.26 -29.38 4.18
C LEU A 80 -4.00 -28.71 3.01
N PHE A 81 -4.75 -27.64 3.28
CA PHE A 81 -5.42 -26.89 2.21
C PHE A 81 -4.43 -26.29 1.21
N ILE A 82 -3.32 -25.72 1.70
CA ILE A 82 -2.28 -25.15 0.84
C ILE A 82 -1.64 -26.24 -0.02
N LYS A 83 -1.20 -27.35 0.58
CA LYS A 83 -0.57 -28.46 -0.14
C LYS A 83 -1.51 -29.04 -1.21
N LEU A 84 -2.77 -29.31 -0.85
CA LEU A 84 -3.77 -29.81 -1.79
C LEU A 84 -3.96 -28.85 -2.97
N LEU A 85 -4.18 -27.56 -2.70
CA LEU A 85 -4.40 -26.55 -3.75
C LEU A 85 -3.15 -26.26 -4.57
N TYR A 86 -1.97 -26.39 -3.96
CA TYR A 86 -0.69 -26.26 -4.64
C TYR A 86 -0.56 -27.38 -5.69
N GLU A 87 -0.77 -28.64 -5.29
CA GLU A 87 -0.71 -29.76 -6.24
C GLU A 87 -1.77 -29.63 -7.34
N LEU A 88 -3.00 -29.21 -6.99
CA LEU A 88 -4.07 -28.99 -7.96
C LEU A 88 -3.73 -27.89 -8.96
N VAL A 89 -3.17 -26.75 -8.53
CA VAL A 89 -2.86 -25.64 -9.45
C VAL A 89 -1.68 -25.97 -10.38
N THR A 90 -0.76 -26.82 -9.94
CA THR A 90 0.42 -27.23 -10.71
C THR A 90 0.18 -28.44 -11.63
N ILE A 91 -1.05 -28.94 -11.73
CA ILE A 91 -1.39 -30.04 -12.66
C ILE A 91 -0.98 -29.66 -14.11
N PRO A 92 -0.16 -30.50 -14.78
CA PRO A 92 0.20 -30.28 -16.16
C PRO A 92 -1.04 -30.22 -17.06
N LYS A 93 -1.09 -29.24 -17.96
CA LYS A 93 -2.19 -29.02 -18.92
C LYS A 93 -3.58 -28.81 -18.28
N LEU A 94 -3.65 -28.38 -17.01
CA LEU A 94 -4.90 -27.96 -16.38
C LEU A 94 -5.53 -26.79 -17.16
N GLU A 95 -6.85 -26.83 -17.30
CA GLU A 95 -7.62 -25.73 -17.89
C GLU A 95 -7.38 -24.41 -17.15
N ILE A 96 -7.14 -23.34 -17.92
CA ILE A 96 -6.75 -22.02 -17.40
C ILE A 96 -7.80 -21.45 -16.43
N SER A 97 -9.09 -21.65 -16.71
CA SER A 97 -10.18 -21.17 -15.84
C SER A 97 -10.15 -21.80 -14.45
N MET A 98 -9.98 -23.13 -14.40
CA MET A 98 -9.84 -23.87 -13.14
C MET A 98 -8.56 -23.49 -12.40
N MET A 99 -7.44 -23.40 -13.13
CA MET A 99 -6.15 -22.95 -12.60
C MET A 99 -6.28 -21.57 -11.92
N GLN A 100 -6.92 -20.59 -12.56
CA GLN A 100 -7.15 -19.28 -11.96
C GLN A 100 -7.99 -19.38 -10.67
N GLY A 101 -9.01 -20.24 -10.65
CA GLY A 101 -9.82 -20.51 -9.46
C GLY A 101 -8.99 -21.01 -8.28
N PHE A 102 -8.20 -22.05 -8.50
CA PHE A 102 -7.31 -22.62 -7.48
C PHE A 102 -6.20 -21.64 -7.07
N ALA A 103 -5.56 -20.96 -8.03
CA ALA A 103 -4.53 -19.96 -7.77
C ALA A 103 -5.03 -18.82 -6.89
N ARG A 104 -6.23 -18.28 -7.15
CA ARG A 104 -6.81 -17.20 -6.34
C ARG A 104 -7.08 -17.64 -4.91
N LEU A 105 -7.54 -18.87 -4.70
CA LEU A 105 -7.73 -19.41 -3.35
C LEU A 105 -6.39 -19.64 -2.64
N LEU A 106 -5.40 -20.19 -3.33
CA LEU A 106 -4.07 -20.43 -2.78
C LEU A 106 -3.37 -19.11 -2.41
N ILE A 107 -3.47 -18.08 -3.26
CA ILE A 107 -3.05 -16.71 -2.93
C ILE A 107 -3.76 -16.23 -1.66
N ASN A 108 -5.07 -16.43 -1.55
CA ASN A 108 -5.82 -15.98 -0.39
C ASN A 108 -5.35 -16.69 0.90
N LEU A 109 -5.05 -17.99 0.86
CA LEU A 109 -4.52 -18.75 2.00
C LEU A 109 -3.13 -18.23 2.42
N LEU A 110 -2.21 -18.08 1.47
CA LEU A 110 -0.83 -17.66 1.69
C LEU A 110 -0.64 -16.15 1.97
N LYS A 111 -1.65 -15.31 1.70
CA LYS A 111 -1.59 -13.84 1.81
C LYS A 111 -1.08 -13.33 3.17
N LYS A 112 -1.42 -14.04 4.26
CA LYS A 112 -1.05 -13.66 5.63
C LYS A 112 0.18 -14.46 6.07
N LYS A 113 1.35 -14.05 5.55
CA LYS A 113 2.63 -14.73 5.80
C LYS A 113 2.95 -14.93 7.27
N GLU A 114 2.47 -14.07 8.16
CA GLU A 114 2.72 -14.20 9.61
C GLU A 114 2.15 -15.48 10.26
N LEU A 115 1.29 -16.24 9.57
CA LEU A 115 0.58 -17.39 10.15
C LEU A 115 1.29 -18.74 10.00
N LEU A 116 2.18 -18.88 9.02
CA LEU A 116 2.92 -20.12 8.74
C LEU A 116 4.39 -19.78 8.58
N SER A 117 5.26 -20.49 9.30
CA SER A 117 6.70 -20.40 9.14
C SER A 117 7.18 -21.34 8.02
N ARG A 118 8.48 -21.30 7.72
CA ARG A 118 9.13 -22.21 6.78
C ARG A 118 9.20 -23.65 7.30
N GLU A 119 9.24 -23.84 8.61
CA GLU A 119 9.23 -25.16 9.25
C GLU A 119 7.87 -25.86 9.06
N ASP A 120 6.80 -25.08 8.96
CA ASP A 120 5.44 -25.60 8.78
C ASP A 120 5.14 -25.98 7.33
N LEU A 121 5.79 -25.30 6.38
CA LEU A 121 5.44 -25.34 4.97
C LEU A 121 6.66 -25.14 4.08
N GLU A 122 6.93 -26.16 3.27
CA GLU A 122 7.85 -26.09 2.15
C GLU A 122 7.10 -26.35 0.84
N LEU A 123 7.30 -25.52 -0.19
CA LEU A 123 6.68 -25.64 -1.50
C LEU A 123 7.76 -25.69 -2.58
N PRO A 124 7.77 -26.69 -3.48
CA PRO A 124 8.76 -26.74 -4.55
C PRO A 124 8.56 -25.55 -5.50
N TRP A 125 9.64 -25.07 -6.13
CA TRP A 125 9.57 -23.93 -7.03
C TRP A 125 9.40 -24.35 -8.51
N ARG A 126 9.94 -25.51 -8.89
CA ARG A 126 9.97 -26.01 -10.28
C ARG A 126 8.59 -26.15 -10.93
N PRO A 127 7.56 -26.73 -10.27
CA PRO A 127 6.23 -26.83 -10.89
C PRO A 127 5.61 -25.46 -11.21
N LEU A 128 5.85 -24.46 -10.36
CA LEU A 128 5.42 -23.08 -10.62
C LEU A 128 6.19 -22.44 -11.79
N TYR A 129 7.48 -22.72 -11.90
CA TYR A 129 8.32 -22.26 -13.00
C TYR A 129 7.86 -22.84 -14.34
N GLU A 130 7.68 -24.16 -14.43
CA GLU A 130 7.19 -24.83 -15.63
C GLU A 130 5.81 -24.33 -16.05
N MET A 131 4.92 -24.11 -15.08
CA MET A 131 3.60 -23.54 -15.33
C MET A 131 3.69 -22.11 -15.88
N LEU A 132 4.55 -21.26 -15.32
CA LEU A 132 4.74 -19.89 -15.79
C LEU A 132 5.43 -19.83 -17.15
N GLU A 133 6.44 -20.65 -17.40
CA GLU A 133 7.13 -20.76 -18.69
C GLU A 133 6.14 -21.11 -19.81
N ARG A 134 5.26 -22.09 -19.56
CA ARG A 134 4.23 -22.51 -20.53
C ARG A 134 3.25 -21.39 -20.90
N ILE A 135 2.95 -20.50 -19.96
CA ILE A 135 1.92 -19.47 -20.13
C ILE A 135 2.54 -18.15 -20.61
N LEU A 136 3.54 -17.62 -19.90
CA LEU A 136 4.15 -16.32 -20.20
C LEU A 136 5.06 -16.34 -21.43
N TYR A 137 5.69 -17.48 -21.70
CA TYR A 137 6.60 -17.66 -22.83
C TYR A 137 6.07 -18.74 -23.79
N SER A 138 4.74 -18.76 -23.95
CA SER A 138 4.04 -19.68 -24.84
C SER A 138 4.51 -19.53 -26.28
N LYS A 139 5.04 -20.62 -26.84
CA LYS A 139 5.48 -20.69 -28.25
C LYS A 139 4.32 -20.68 -29.25
N THR A 140 3.09 -20.82 -28.80
CA THR A 140 1.92 -21.04 -29.65
C THR A 140 0.81 -20.00 -29.44
N GLU A 141 0.95 -19.09 -28.47
CA GLU A 141 0.00 -17.99 -28.25
C GLU A 141 0.01 -16.98 -29.39
N HIS A 142 1.20 -16.55 -29.83
CA HIS A 142 1.34 -15.63 -30.97
C HIS A 142 0.84 -16.22 -32.29
N LEU A 143 0.70 -17.56 -32.37
CA LEU A 143 0.11 -18.28 -33.50
C LEU A 143 -1.43 -18.39 -33.39
N GLY A 144 -2.04 -17.89 -32.31
CA GLY A 144 -3.49 -17.99 -32.05
C GLY A 144 -3.98 -19.37 -31.62
N LEU A 145 -3.08 -20.30 -31.29
CA LEU A 145 -3.42 -21.65 -30.86
C LEU A 145 -3.82 -21.72 -29.38
N ASN A 146 -3.33 -20.77 -28.57
CA ASN A 146 -3.66 -20.63 -27.17
C ASN A 146 -4.26 -19.25 -26.91
N TRP A 147 -5.36 -19.20 -26.16
CA TRP A 147 -6.04 -17.96 -25.77
C TRP A 147 -6.01 -17.83 -24.25
N PHE A 148 -5.12 -16.99 -23.73
CA PHE A 148 -5.05 -16.74 -22.29
C PHE A 148 -5.87 -15.50 -21.91
N PRO A 149 -6.69 -15.55 -20.86
CA PRO A 149 -7.31 -14.35 -20.31
C PRO A 149 -6.25 -13.33 -19.87
N ASN A 150 -6.49 -12.05 -20.13
CA ASN A 150 -5.60 -10.93 -19.78
C ASN A 150 -5.19 -10.89 -18.28
N SER A 151 -5.99 -11.52 -17.40
CA SER A 151 -5.71 -11.54 -15.96
C SER A 151 -4.76 -12.68 -15.51
N VAL A 152 -4.52 -13.70 -16.33
CA VAL A 152 -3.75 -14.91 -15.93
C VAL A 152 -2.36 -14.54 -15.46
N GLU A 153 -1.63 -13.75 -16.24
CA GLU A 153 -0.27 -13.34 -15.90
C GLU A 153 -0.19 -12.69 -14.52
N SER A 154 -1.07 -11.73 -14.24
CA SER A 154 -1.09 -11.02 -12.95
C SER A 154 -1.41 -11.96 -11.77
N VAL A 155 -2.32 -12.92 -11.96
CA VAL A 155 -2.69 -13.91 -10.95
C VAL A 155 -1.51 -14.84 -10.68
N LEU A 156 -0.85 -15.37 -11.70
CA LEU A 156 0.26 -16.30 -11.53
C LEU A 156 1.51 -15.63 -10.96
N LYS A 157 1.84 -14.40 -11.40
CA LYS A 157 2.90 -13.60 -10.76
C LYS A 157 2.62 -13.36 -9.28
N THR A 158 1.35 -13.12 -8.92
CA THR A 158 0.94 -12.97 -7.51
C THR A 158 1.03 -14.30 -6.76
N LEU A 159 0.66 -15.41 -7.38
CA LEU A 159 0.78 -16.75 -6.79
C LEU A 159 2.23 -17.05 -6.41
N VAL A 160 3.17 -16.92 -7.36
CA VAL A 160 4.60 -17.15 -7.11
C VAL A 160 5.12 -16.24 -6.01
N LYS A 161 4.76 -14.95 -6.01
CA LYS A 161 5.13 -14.01 -4.94
C LYS A 161 4.69 -14.47 -3.54
N ASN A 162 3.54 -15.15 -3.42
CA ASN A 162 3.03 -15.66 -2.15
C ASN A 162 3.61 -17.03 -1.77
N CYS A 163 4.00 -17.87 -2.74
CA CYS A 163 4.66 -19.16 -2.49
C CYS A 163 6.16 -19.00 -2.17
N ARG A 164 6.81 -17.96 -2.72
CA ARG A 164 8.26 -17.74 -2.65
C ARG A 164 8.87 -17.79 -1.24
N PRO A 165 8.24 -17.26 -0.17
CA PRO A 165 8.80 -17.37 1.19
C PRO A 165 8.99 -18.81 1.68
N TYR A 166 8.29 -19.77 1.07
CA TYR A 166 8.24 -21.19 1.44
C TYR A 166 9.05 -22.09 0.50
N PHE A 167 9.85 -21.53 -0.41
CA PHE A 167 10.74 -22.33 -1.25
C PHE A 167 11.87 -22.97 -0.43
N PRO A 168 12.34 -24.18 -0.81
CA PRO A 168 13.45 -24.86 -0.14
C PRO A 168 14.70 -24.00 -0.05
N GLU A 169 15.59 -24.30 0.91
CA GLU A 169 16.82 -23.52 1.12
C GLU A 169 17.77 -23.56 -0.09
N ASN A 170 17.82 -24.69 -0.80
CA ASN A 170 18.67 -24.88 -1.97
C ASN A 170 18.09 -24.27 -3.25
N ALA A 171 16.83 -23.79 -3.21
CA ALA A 171 16.13 -23.29 -4.39
C ALA A 171 16.85 -22.10 -5.04
N THR A 172 17.48 -21.23 -4.26
CA THR A 172 18.24 -20.09 -4.79
C THR A 172 19.37 -20.54 -5.70
N ALA A 173 20.17 -21.53 -5.27
CA ALA A 173 21.29 -22.04 -6.05
C ALA A 173 20.80 -22.67 -7.36
N GLU A 174 19.78 -23.54 -7.28
CA GLU A 174 19.19 -24.18 -8.46
C GLU A 174 18.60 -23.16 -9.46
N MET A 175 17.94 -22.11 -8.97
CA MET A 175 17.41 -21.03 -9.82
C MET A 175 18.51 -20.24 -10.52
N LEU A 176 19.63 -20.00 -9.82
CA LEU A 176 20.78 -19.32 -10.42
C LEU A 176 21.41 -20.19 -11.51
N ASP A 177 21.60 -21.49 -11.25
CA ASP A 177 22.17 -22.41 -12.24
C ASP A 177 21.28 -22.53 -13.49
N GLU A 178 19.96 -22.52 -13.32
CA GLU A 178 18.98 -22.60 -14.42
C GLU A 178 18.95 -21.32 -15.26
N TRP A 179 18.98 -20.13 -14.64
CA TRP A 179 18.71 -18.86 -15.34
C TRP A 179 19.93 -18.01 -15.64
N ARG A 180 21.08 -18.21 -14.97
CA ARG A 180 22.34 -17.53 -15.31
C ARG A 180 22.74 -17.72 -16.78
N PRO A 181 22.59 -18.90 -17.42
CA PRO A 181 22.89 -19.07 -18.84
C PRO A 181 22.08 -18.15 -19.77
N LEU A 182 20.91 -17.67 -19.33
CA LEU A 182 20.06 -16.76 -20.08
C LEU A 182 20.48 -15.29 -19.96
N MET A 183 21.48 -14.96 -19.12
CA MET A 183 21.93 -13.60 -18.84
C MET A 183 22.88 -13.06 -19.93
N CYS A 184 22.50 -13.18 -21.21
CA CYS A 184 23.21 -12.52 -22.31
C CYS A 184 22.71 -11.07 -22.48
N PRO A 185 23.48 -10.02 -22.14
CA PRO A 185 22.99 -8.63 -22.13
C PRO A 185 22.54 -8.11 -23.50
N PHE A 186 22.90 -8.80 -24.57
CA PHE A 186 22.62 -8.43 -25.95
C PHE A 186 21.39 -9.11 -26.54
N ASP A 187 20.79 -10.07 -25.83
CA ASP A 187 19.65 -10.86 -26.31
C ASP A 187 18.41 -10.66 -25.42
N VAL A 188 17.23 -10.93 -25.98
CA VAL A 188 15.94 -10.85 -25.29
C VAL A 188 15.84 -11.84 -24.13
N THR A 189 16.67 -12.89 -24.13
CA THR A 189 16.79 -13.85 -23.03
C THR A 189 17.21 -13.22 -21.70
N MET A 190 17.95 -12.10 -21.71
CA MET A 190 18.25 -11.34 -20.49
C MET A 190 16.98 -10.84 -19.81
N GLN A 191 16.04 -10.29 -20.56
CA GLN A 191 14.76 -9.82 -20.01
C GLN A 191 14.00 -10.97 -19.34
N LYS A 192 14.03 -12.15 -19.96
CA LYS A 192 13.42 -13.36 -19.40
C LYS A 192 14.10 -13.79 -18.10
N ALA A 193 15.43 -13.84 -18.07
CA ALA A 193 16.21 -14.18 -16.88
C ALA A 193 15.90 -13.25 -15.70
N ILE A 194 16.01 -11.93 -15.90
CA ILE A 194 15.76 -10.94 -14.84
C ILE A 194 14.30 -10.97 -14.37
N THR A 195 13.34 -11.23 -15.27
CA THR A 195 11.93 -11.39 -14.88
C THR A 195 11.75 -12.62 -13.96
N TYR A 196 12.43 -13.73 -14.23
CA TYR A 196 12.41 -14.88 -13.35
C TYR A 196 13.08 -14.63 -12.01
N PHE A 197 14.24 -13.97 -12.00
CA PHE A 197 14.90 -13.58 -10.76
C PHE A 197 14.02 -12.66 -9.91
N GLU A 198 13.38 -11.65 -10.51
CA GLU A 198 12.43 -10.78 -9.82
C GLU A 198 11.27 -11.60 -9.21
N LEU A 199 10.70 -12.55 -9.96
CA LEU A 199 9.54 -13.31 -9.49
C LEU A 199 9.88 -14.37 -8.44
N PHE A 200 10.96 -15.13 -8.62
CA PHE A 200 11.21 -16.36 -7.88
C PHE A 200 12.28 -16.26 -6.79
N LEU A 201 13.34 -15.44 -6.94
CA LEU A 201 14.46 -15.46 -5.99
C LEU A 201 14.01 -15.10 -4.56
N PRO A 202 14.14 -16.01 -3.58
CA PRO A 202 13.78 -15.74 -2.20
C PRO A 202 14.62 -14.60 -1.60
N THR A 203 13.97 -13.66 -0.92
CA THR A 203 14.61 -12.53 -0.22
C THR A 203 14.32 -12.52 1.28
N THR A 204 13.53 -13.47 1.78
CA THR A 204 13.04 -13.53 3.17
C THR A 204 13.65 -14.69 3.96
N LEU A 205 14.80 -15.22 3.53
CA LEU A 205 15.53 -16.24 4.28
C LEU A 205 15.99 -15.63 5.62
N PRO A 206 16.05 -16.42 6.71
CA PRO A 206 16.56 -15.94 7.99
C PRO A 206 18.06 -15.62 7.91
N PRO A 207 18.61 -14.81 8.83
CA PRO A 207 20.02 -14.41 8.84
C PRO A 207 21.02 -15.56 8.75
N GLU A 208 20.71 -16.67 9.41
CA GLU A 208 21.50 -17.91 9.43
C GLU A 208 21.66 -18.54 8.05
N LEU A 209 20.72 -18.28 7.14
CA LEU A 209 20.67 -18.85 5.78
C LEU A 209 20.93 -17.80 4.69
N HIS A 210 21.39 -16.60 5.04
CA HIS A 210 21.71 -15.56 4.05
C HIS A 210 22.79 -16.02 3.04
N ASP A 211 23.69 -16.90 3.45
CA ASP A 211 24.74 -17.48 2.58
C ASP A 211 24.16 -18.38 1.49
N LYS A 212 23.00 -19.00 1.73
CA LYS A 212 22.23 -19.76 0.72
C LYS A 212 21.20 -18.89 -0.03
N GLY A 213 21.09 -17.62 0.36
CA GLY A 213 20.11 -16.67 -0.14
C GLY A 213 20.74 -15.62 -1.04
N PHE A 214 20.54 -14.35 -0.67
CA PHE A 214 20.94 -13.24 -1.52
C PHE A 214 22.45 -13.10 -1.70
N LYS A 215 23.27 -13.58 -0.76
CA LYS A 215 24.74 -13.49 -0.89
C LYS A 215 25.29 -14.29 -2.09
N LEU A 216 24.53 -15.26 -2.61
CA LEU A 216 24.94 -16.04 -3.80
C LEU A 216 24.91 -15.23 -5.11
N TRP A 217 24.15 -14.13 -5.16
CA TRP A 217 23.89 -13.39 -6.41
C TRP A 217 23.94 -11.87 -6.27
N PHE A 218 23.88 -11.34 -5.05
CA PHE A 218 23.77 -9.89 -4.80
C PHE A 218 24.91 -9.10 -5.44
N ASP A 219 26.16 -9.47 -5.18
CA ASP A 219 27.32 -8.73 -5.68
C ASP A 219 27.44 -8.80 -7.20
N GLU A 220 27.17 -9.97 -7.80
CA GLU A 220 27.14 -10.18 -9.25
C GLU A 220 26.10 -9.26 -9.90
N PHE A 221 24.86 -9.30 -9.40
CA PHE A 221 23.75 -8.56 -9.98
C PHE A 221 23.89 -7.06 -9.76
N LEU A 222 24.43 -6.66 -8.60
CA LEU A 222 24.69 -5.25 -8.31
C LEU A 222 25.82 -4.70 -9.18
N SER A 223 26.89 -5.48 -9.40
CA SER A 223 27.97 -5.13 -10.32
C SER A 223 27.44 -4.97 -11.76
N LEU A 224 26.59 -5.89 -12.21
CA LEU A 224 25.88 -5.78 -13.50
C LEU A 224 25.03 -4.51 -13.57
N TRP A 225 24.25 -4.22 -12.52
CA TRP A 225 23.44 -3.02 -12.48
C TRP A 225 24.30 -1.75 -12.53
N VAL A 226 25.42 -1.71 -11.83
CA VAL A 226 26.33 -0.56 -11.81
C VAL A 226 27.03 -0.35 -13.16
N SER A 227 27.40 -1.42 -13.87
CA SER A 227 28.10 -1.32 -15.15
C SER A 227 27.22 -0.81 -16.29
N VAL A 228 25.92 -1.08 -16.24
CA VAL A 228 24.95 -0.71 -17.27
C VAL A 228 24.44 0.72 -17.09
N GLN A 229 24.50 1.55 -18.14
CA GLN A 229 24.10 2.97 -18.08
C GLN A 229 22.99 3.37 -19.07
N ASN A 230 22.56 2.45 -19.93
CA ASN A 230 21.64 2.70 -21.04
C ASN A 230 20.15 2.47 -20.70
N LEU A 231 19.79 2.24 -19.43
CA LEU A 231 18.40 2.03 -18.98
C LEU A 231 17.64 0.95 -19.78
N PRO A 232 18.18 -0.28 -19.90
CA PRO A 232 17.48 -1.35 -20.60
C PRO A 232 16.20 -1.71 -19.88
N GLN A 233 15.24 -2.28 -20.61
CA GLN A 233 13.91 -2.60 -20.08
C GLN A 233 13.96 -3.54 -18.86
N TRP A 234 14.94 -4.45 -18.83
CA TRP A 234 15.12 -5.41 -17.74
C TRP A 234 15.64 -4.75 -16.45
N GLU A 235 16.25 -3.57 -16.52
CA GLU A 235 16.82 -2.89 -15.35
C GLU A 235 15.74 -2.56 -14.31
N GLY A 236 14.52 -2.21 -14.76
CA GLY A 236 13.40 -1.94 -13.85
C GLY A 236 13.03 -3.16 -13.00
N HIS A 237 13.07 -4.36 -13.59
CA HIS A 237 12.81 -5.60 -12.86
C HIS A 237 13.92 -5.90 -11.85
N LEU A 238 15.17 -5.58 -12.19
CA LEU A 238 16.30 -5.74 -11.28
C LEU A 238 16.20 -4.78 -10.08
N VAL A 239 15.79 -3.53 -10.31
CA VAL A 239 15.52 -2.56 -9.23
C VAL A 239 14.36 -3.02 -8.33
N ASN A 240 13.31 -3.62 -8.89
CA ASN A 240 12.23 -4.20 -8.09
C ASN A 240 12.74 -5.33 -7.17
N LEU A 241 13.67 -6.15 -7.66
CA LEU A 241 14.33 -7.19 -6.88
C LEU A 241 15.17 -6.60 -5.74
N PHE A 242 15.99 -5.58 -6.01
CA PHE A 242 16.77 -4.89 -4.97
C PHE A 242 15.91 -4.17 -3.94
N ALA A 243 14.83 -3.52 -4.37
CA ALA A 243 13.88 -2.87 -3.47
C ALA A 243 13.25 -3.89 -2.50
N ARG A 244 12.85 -5.06 -3.02
CA ARG A 244 12.36 -6.16 -2.18
C ARG A 244 13.45 -6.65 -1.23
N LEU A 245 14.65 -6.91 -1.75
CA LEU A 245 15.78 -7.42 -0.97
C LEU A 245 16.11 -6.48 0.20
N ALA A 246 16.22 -5.18 -0.07
CA ALA A 246 16.49 -4.16 0.94
C ALA A 246 15.39 -4.13 2.01
N SER A 247 14.12 -4.16 1.58
CA SER A 247 12.96 -4.13 2.48
C SER A 247 12.90 -5.34 3.40
N ASP A 248 13.20 -6.54 2.88
CA ASP A 248 13.16 -7.76 3.69
C ASP A 248 14.35 -7.82 4.67
N ASN A 249 15.54 -7.32 4.30
CA ASN A 249 16.81 -7.48 5.01
C ASN A 249 17.42 -6.17 5.52
N ILE A 250 16.60 -5.29 6.11
CA ILE A 250 17.05 -4.02 6.70
C ILE A 250 18.12 -4.29 7.77
N GLY A 251 19.28 -3.66 7.63
CA GLY A 251 20.41 -3.78 8.56
C GLY A 251 21.39 -4.93 8.30
N TYR A 252 21.15 -5.76 7.26
CA TYR A 252 22.04 -6.87 6.91
C TYR A 252 22.87 -6.63 5.64
N ILE A 253 22.54 -5.59 4.87
CA ILE A 253 23.25 -5.21 3.63
C ILE A 253 23.75 -3.79 3.77
N ASN A 254 25.04 -3.58 3.53
CA ASN A 254 25.62 -2.24 3.47
C ASN A 254 25.39 -1.61 2.09
N TRP A 255 24.42 -0.71 2.01
CA TRP A 255 24.11 0.01 0.77
C TRP A 255 24.97 1.26 0.55
N ASP A 256 25.73 1.71 1.54
CA ASP A 256 26.42 3.00 1.55
C ASP A 256 27.26 3.29 0.29
N PRO A 257 28.07 2.35 -0.23
CA PRO A 257 28.86 2.60 -1.44
C PRO A 257 28.01 2.90 -2.69
N TYR A 258 26.76 2.46 -2.68
CA TYR A 258 25.86 2.51 -3.83
C TYR A 258 24.82 3.63 -3.73
N ILE A 259 24.57 4.17 -2.53
CA ILE A 259 23.57 5.22 -2.28
C ILE A 259 23.68 6.38 -3.29
N PRO A 260 24.85 6.99 -3.57
CA PRO A 260 24.94 8.08 -4.53
C PRO A 260 24.41 7.70 -5.91
N LYS A 261 24.79 6.53 -6.43
CA LYS A 261 24.35 6.03 -7.74
C LYS A 261 22.85 5.74 -7.75
N ILE A 262 22.32 5.17 -6.67
CA ILE A 262 20.88 4.87 -6.52
C ILE A 262 20.07 6.16 -6.62
N PHE A 263 20.40 7.17 -5.83
CA PHE A 263 19.69 8.45 -5.85
C PHE A 263 19.83 9.18 -7.20
N THR A 264 21.01 9.15 -7.83
CA THR A 264 21.19 9.71 -9.18
C THR A 264 20.32 9.00 -10.22
N ARG A 265 20.22 7.66 -10.19
CA ARG A 265 19.36 6.93 -11.13
C ARG A 265 17.87 7.14 -10.86
N ILE A 266 17.46 7.22 -9.59
CA ILE A 266 16.09 7.59 -9.22
C ILE A 266 15.77 8.99 -9.76
N LEU A 267 16.63 9.99 -9.54
CA LEU A 267 16.44 11.34 -10.07
C LEU A 267 16.33 11.34 -11.61
N ARG A 268 17.21 10.61 -12.30
CA ARG A 268 17.14 10.46 -13.76
C ARG A 268 15.82 9.81 -14.21
N SER A 269 15.31 8.84 -13.48
CA SER A 269 14.04 8.15 -13.80
C SER A 269 12.79 9.03 -13.68
N LEU A 270 12.89 10.16 -12.95
CA LEU A 270 11.84 11.18 -12.88
C LEU A 270 11.68 11.94 -14.20
N ASN A 271 12.67 11.88 -15.10
CA ASN A 271 12.66 12.48 -16.44
C ASN A 271 12.32 13.99 -16.41
N LEU A 272 12.96 14.73 -15.49
CA LEU A 272 12.76 16.17 -15.34
C LEU A 272 13.43 16.94 -16.47
N PRO A 273 12.79 17.97 -17.05
CA PRO A 273 13.45 18.84 -18.02
C PRO A 273 14.45 19.74 -17.29
N VAL A 274 15.73 19.57 -17.60
CA VAL A 274 16.82 20.37 -17.03
C VAL A 274 17.66 20.93 -18.17
N GLY A 275 18.00 22.22 -18.10
CA GLY A 275 18.81 22.92 -19.10
C GLY A 275 18.01 23.74 -20.11
N SER A 276 18.65 24.77 -20.67
CA SER A 276 18.05 25.68 -21.66
C SER A 276 18.00 25.03 -23.03
N ASN A 277 16.81 24.83 -23.60
CA ASN A 277 16.57 24.32 -24.96
C ASN A 277 17.19 22.94 -25.32
N GLN A 278 17.59 22.14 -24.32
CA GLN A 278 18.00 20.76 -24.56
C GLN A 278 16.79 19.84 -24.61
N VAL A 279 16.25 19.63 -25.82
CA VAL A 279 15.21 18.62 -26.04
C VAL A 279 15.88 17.26 -26.11
N LEU A 280 15.92 16.54 -24.99
CA LEU A 280 16.12 15.10 -25.03
C LEU A 280 14.87 14.51 -25.69
N VAL A 281 14.98 14.03 -26.94
CA VAL A 281 13.98 13.15 -27.58
C VAL A 281 14.30 11.73 -27.15
N PRO A 282 13.72 11.20 -26.06
CA PRO A 282 14.26 10.00 -25.44
C PRO A 282 13.62 8.79 -26.12
N ARG A 283 14.44 7.94 -26.75
CA ARG A 283 14.04 6.57 -27.13
C ARG A 283 13.55 5.73 -25.93
N PHE A 284 13.83 6.16 -24.70
CA PHE A 284 13.68 5.37 -23.47
C PHE A 284 12.70 5.96 -22.42
N LEU A 285 11.84 6.92 -22.78
CA LEU A 285 10.86 7.53 -21.86
C LEU A 285 9.95 6.51 -21.14
N THR A 286 9.77 5.32 -21.73
CA THR A 286 8.91 4.25 -21.24
C THR A 286 9.52 3.42 -20.10
N ASN A 287 10.85 3.41 -19.93
CA ASN A 287 11.56 2.53 -19.00
C ASN A 287 11.95 3.23 -17.69
N ALA A 288 11.07 4.07 -17.15
CA ALA A 288 11.31 4.67 -15.85
C ALA A 288 11.03 3.68 -14.72
N TYR A 289 11.82 3.76 -13.64
CA TYR A 289 11.57 2.96 -12.45
C TYR A 289 10.16 3.18 -11.89
N ASP A 290 9.55 2.10 -11.42
CA ASP A 290 8.30 2.20 -10.68
C ASP A 290 8.55 2.95 -9.36
N ILE A 291 7.80 4.03 -9.16
CA ILE A 291 7.93 4.88 -7.97
C ILE A 291 7.64 4.10 -6.69
N GLY A 292 6.77 3.08 -6.73
CA GLY A 292 6.49 2.23 -5.58
C GLY A 292 7.72 1.45 -5.10
N HIS A 293 8.45 0.83 -6.03
CA HIS A 293 9.67 0.09 -5.71
C HIS A 293 10.84 1.02 -5.37
N ALA A 294 10.99 2.15 -6.06
CA ALA A 294 11.99 3.16 -5.70
C ALA A 294 11.80 3.68 -4.27
N VAL A 295 10.55 4.00 -3.90
CA VAL A 295 10.19 4.42 -2.53
C VAL A 295 10.47 3.31 -1.51
N MET A 296 10.11 2.05 -1.83
CA MET A 296 10.40 0.91 -0.96
C MET A 296 11.91 0.77 -0.72
N TRP A 297 12.71 0.92 -1.77
CA TRP A 297 14.16 0.84 -1.69
C TRP A 297 14.76 1.96 -0.84
N ILE A 298 14.38 3.22 -1.11
CA ILE A 298 14.80 4.39 -0.30
C ILE A 298 14.45 4.15 1.17
N THR A 299 13.18 3.81 1.44
CA THR A 299 12.68 3.63 2.81
C THR A 299 13.41 2.51 3.53
N ALA A 300 13.77 1.42 2.84
CA ALA A 300 14.47 0.30 3.44
C ALA A 300 15.94 0.62 3.79
N MET A 301 16.59 1.48 3.02
CA MET A 301 17.99 1.89 3.27
C MET A 301 18.12 2.95 4.37
N MET A 302 17.05 3.67 4.73
CA MET A 302 17.10 4.72 5.77
C MET A 302 17.47 4.16 7.16
N GLY A 303 17.88 5.02 8.09
CA GLY A 303 18.29 4.62 9.43
C GLY A 303 19.75 4.16 9.47
N GLY A 304 20.10 3.40 10.51
CA GLY A 304 21.48 2.97 10.75
C GLY A 304 22.41 4.11 11.19
N PRO A 305 23.71 3.83 11.38
CA PRO A 305 24.67 4.83 11.86
C PRO A 305 25.06 5.91 10.84
N SER A 306 25.10 5.55 9.55
CA SER A 306 25.68 6.37 8.48
C SER A 306 24.87 7.62 8.13
N LYS A 307 23.54 7.57 8.27
CA LYS A 307 22.58 8.64 7.89
C LYS A 307 22.73 9.17 6.45
N LEU A 308 23.54 8.51 5.60
CA LEU A 308 23.85 8.95 4.25
C LEU A 308 22.60 9.01 3.36
N VAL A 309 21.67 8.08 3.54
CA VAL A 309 20.38 8.08 2.83
C VAL A 309 19.58 9.35 3.12
N GLN A 310 19.53 9.81 4.38
CA GLN A 310 18.80 11.02 4.75
C GLN A 310 19.42 12.26 4.09
N LYS A 311 20.75 12.35 4.06
CA LYS A 311 21.47 13.43 3.35
C LYS A 311 21.13 13.45 1.85
N HIS A 312 21.17 12.30 1.19
CA HIS A 312 20.84 12.20 -0.23
C HIS A 312 19.34 12.45 -0.51
N LEU A 313 18.46 12.06 0.42
CA LEU A 313 17.03 12.32 0.32
C LEU A 313 16.71 13.81 0.42
N SER A 314 17.33 14.52 1.38
CA SER A 314 17.26 15.97 1.49
C SER A 314 17.79 16.65 0.22
N GLY A 315 18.91 16.16 -0.33
CA GLY A 315 19.45 16.64 -1.60
C GLY A 315 18.51 16.42 -2.78
N LEU A 316 17.84 15.26 -2.84
CA LEU A 316 16.85 14.95 -3.85
C LEU A 316 15.68 15.92 -3.79
N PHE A 317 15.04 16.09 -2.62
CA PHE A 317 13.90 17.00 -2.46
C PHE A 317 14.26 18.46 -2.71
N LYS A 318 15.45 18.92 -2.30
CA LYS A 318 15.97 20.24 -2.66
C LYS A 318 16.10 20.41 -4.18
N SER A 319 16.58 19.38 -4.88
CA SER A 319 16.77 19.41 -6.34
C SER A 319 15.46 19.44 -7.12
N ILE A 320 14.40 18.84 -6.57
CA ILE A 320 13.09 18.74 -7.24
C ILE A 320 12.05 19.74 -6.71
N ALA A 321 12.39 20.56 -5.72
CA ALA A 321 11.47 21.49 -5.05
C ALA A 321 10.78 22.46 -6.02
N SER A 322 11.53 23.00 -6.98
CA SER A 322 10.99 23.93 -7.98
C SER A 322 9.90 23.30 -8.86
N PHE A 323 9.95 21.97 -9.09
CA PHE A 323 8.98 21.23 -9.90
C PHE A 323 7.67 20.94 -9.16
N TYR A 324 7.61 21.16 -7.85
CA TYR A 324 6.37 21.07 -7.06
C TYR A 324 5.62 22.41 -6.95
N HIS A 325 6.22 23.51 -7.42
CA HIS A 325 5.55 24.80 -7.40
C HIS A 325 4.30 24.78 -8.30
N PRO A 326 3.12 25.29 -7.86
CA PRO A 326 1.87 25.26 -8.64
C PRO A 326 1.96 25.84 -10.06
N SER A 327 2.86 26.79 -10.28
CA SER A 327 3.11 27.39 -11.60
C SER A 327 3.91 26.48 -12.54
N ASN A 328 4.68 25.54 -12.01
CA ASN A 328 5.58 24.65 -12.76
C ASN A 328 4.92 23.29 -13.03
N ASN A 329 3.83 23.31 -13.81
CA ASN A 329 3.10 22.11 -14.18
C ASN A 329 3.66 21.45 -15.44
N GLY A 330 3.72 20.12 -15.46
CA GLY A 330 4.22 19.37 -16.61
C GLY A 330 4.06 17.86 -16.44
N ARG A 331 4.50 17.10 -17.45
CA ARG A 331 4.32 15.64 -17.51
C ARG A 331 4.98 14.89 -16.35
N TRP A 332 6.01 15.47 -15.73
CA TRP A 332 6.72 14.91 -14.57
C TRP A 332 5.87 14.91 -13.30
N LEU A 333 4.91 15.83 -13.16
CA LEU A 333 4.20 16.08 -11.91
C LEU A 333 3.45 14.82 -11.42
N ASN A 334 2.87 14.04 -12.32
CA ASN A 334 2.20 12.77 -11.97
C ASN A 334 3.13 11.77 -11.24
N LYS A 335 4.41 11.70 -11.61
CA LYS A 335 5.39 10.85 -10.92
C LYS A 335 5.84 11.48 -9.61
N LEU A 336 6.06 12.78 -9.60
CA LEU A 336 6.47 13.53 -8.42
C LEU A 336 5.41 13.49 -7.32
N MET A 337 4.12 13.66 -7.65
CA MET A 337 3.01 13.55 -6.69
C MET A 337 2.92 12.13 -6.12
N LYS A 338 3.12 11.09 -6.95
CA LYS A 338 3.20 9.69 -6.47
C LYS A 338 4.37 9.46 -5.52
N LEU A 339 5.54 10.05 -5.79
CA LEU A 339 6.71 9.96 -4.90
C LEU A 339 6.40 10.61 -3.56
N LEU A 340 5.83 11.81 -3.60
CA LEU A 340 5.45 12.62 -2.44
C LEU A 340 4.39 11.93 -1.57
N GLN A 341 3.40 11.28 -2.19
CA GLN A 341 2.35 10.52 -1.51
C GLN A 341 2.87 9.20 -0.91
N ARG A 342 3.63 8.42 -1.69
CA ARG A 342 4.00 7.04 -1.31
C ARG A 342 5.12 6.99 -0.30
N LEU A 343 6.05 7.96 -0.31
CA LEU A 343 7.23 7.93 0.55
C LEU A 343 6.87 8.04 2.05
N PRO A 344 6.07 9.02 2.52
CA PRO A 344 5.59 9.06 3.89
C PRO A 344 4.81 7.80 4.28
N SER A 345 3.94 7.29 3.39
CA SER A 345 3.20 6.05 3.66
C SER A 345 4.11 4.85 3.86
N SER A 346 5.21 4.76 3.10
CA SER A 346 6.22 3.71 3.24
C SER A 346 6.97 3.82 4.58
N VAL A 347 7.36 5.04 4.98
CA VAL A 347 8.00 5.29 6.28
C VAL A 347 7.07 4.92 7.44
N VAL A 348 5.79 5.31 7.38
CA VAL A 348 4.78 4.91 8.39
C VAL A 348 4.64 3.38 8.48
N ARG A 349 4.63 2.66 7.34
CA ARG A 349 4.61 1.19 7.35
C ARG A 349 5.87 0.60 7.98
N ARG A 350 7.03 1.20 7.74
CA ARG A 350 8.29 0.79 8.36
C ARG A 350 8.27 1.02 9.88
N LEU A 351 7.84 2.20 10.34
CA LEU A 351 7.66 2.49 11.76
C LEU A 351 6.67 1.53 12.42
N HIS A 352 5.57 1.20 11.74
CA HIS A 352 4.63 0.18 12.22
C HIS A 352 5.30 -1.19 12.37
N ARG A 353 6.11 -1.62 11.40
CA ARG A 353 6.89 -2.87 11.47
C ARG A 353 7.87 -2.87 12.64
N GLU A 354 8.53 -1.74 12.92
CA GLU A 354 9.59 -1.63 13.92
C GLU A 354 9.08 -1.45 15.36
N ARG A 355 7.99 -0.70 15.56
CA ARG A 355 7.51 -0.29 16.89
C ARG A 355 6.24 -1.00 17.36
N TYR A 356 5.29 -1.26 16.47
CA TYR A 356 3.92 -1.65 16.85
C TYR A 356 3.53 -3.08 16.44
N LYS A 357 4.16 -3.61 15.40
CA LYS A 357 3.86 -4.95 14.89
C LYS A 357 4.37 -5.99 15.88
N LYS A 358 3.49 -6.93 16.25
CA LYS A 358 3.85 -8.09 17.08
C LYS A 358 4.95 -8.91 16.40
N MET A 359 5.84 -9.50 17.20
CA MET A 359 6.89 -10.39 16.70
C MET A 359 6.28 -11.57 15.94
N THR A 360 6.91 -11.94 14.83
CA THR A 360 6.51 -13.05 13.95
C THR A 360 7.77 -13.82 13.55
N TRP A 361 7.63 -14.96 12.87
CA TRP A 361 8.78 -15.71 12.34
C TRP A 361 9.61 -14.95 11.29
N LEU A 362 9.08 -13.85 10.72
CA LEU A 362 9.83 -13.00 9.79
C LEU A 362 10.98 -12.30 10.51
N THR A 363 12.12 -12.20 9.81
CA THR A 363 13.32 -11.53 10.33
C THR A 363 13.01 -10.13 10.89
N PRO A 364 13.25 -9.90 12.19
CA PRO A 364 13.07 -8.60 12.81
C PRO A 364 14.15 -7.63 12.33
N VAL A 365 13.83 -6.34 12.38
CA VAL A 365 14.81 -5.27 12.08
C VAL A 365 15.74 -5.14 13.29
N PRO A 366 17.08 -5.21 13.11
CA PRO A 366 18.05 -5.00 14.19
C PRO A 366 17.90 -3.61 14.82
N ASP A 367 18.11 -3.50 16.14
CA ASP A 367 17.95 -2.24 16.88
C ASP A 367 18.86 -1.12 16.36
N SER A 368 20.06 -1.46 15.89
CA SER A 368 21.02 -0.52 15.30
C SER A 368 20.52 0.17 14.03
N HIS A 369 19.53 -0.42 13.36
CA HIS A 369 18.98 0.07 12.09
C HIS A 369 17.50 0.49 12.18
N LYS A 370 16.90 0.46 13.38
CA LYS A 370 15.56 1.04 13.59
C LYS A 370 15.61 2.57 13.43
N LEU A 371 14.50 3.16 13.01
CA LEU A 371 14.38 4.61 12.87
C LEU A 371 14.28 5.26 14.25
N THR A 372 15.27 6.10 14.56
CA THR A 372 15.28 6.90 15.78
C THR A 372 14.31 8.07 15.67
N ASP A 373 14.01 8.73 16.79
CA ASP A 373 13.13 9.89 16.76
C ASP A 373 13.74 11.07 15.99
N GLN A 374 15.07 11.23 15.99
CA GLN A 374 15.73 12.24 15.15
C GLN A 374 15.62 11.90 13.67
N ASP A 375 15.79 10.63 13.29
CA ASP A 375 15.64 10.20 11.87
C ASP A 375 14.26 10.55 11.31
N ILE A 376 13.23 10.40 12.14
CA ILE A 376 11.85 10.73 11.76
C ILE A 376 11.69 12.24 11.62
N THR A 377 12.24 13.02 12.54
CA THR A 377 12.20 14.48 12.49
C THR A 377 12.88 15.01 11.22
N ASP A 378 14.12 14.57 10.95
CA ASP A 378 14.87 14.95 9.75
C ASP A 378 14.12 14.59 8.46
N PHE A 379 13.44 13.43 8.45
CA PHE A 379 12.61 13.02 7.33
C PHE A 379 11.43 13.96 7.11
N VAL A 380 10.71 14.35 8.16
CA VAL A 380 9.56 15.27 8.04
C VAL A 380 10.02 16.65 7.58
N GLU A 381 11.11 17.18 8.15
CA GLU A 381 11.67 18.48 7.76
C GLU A 381 12.11 18.53 6.29
N CYS A 382 12.67 17.43 5.76
CA CYS A 382 13.16 17.42 4.38
C CYS A 382 12.04 17.47 3.33
N ILE A 383 10.85 16.96 3.66
CA ILE A 383 9.74 16.75 2.71
C ILE A 383 8.58 17.72 2.90
N ILE A 384 8.43 18.33 4.07
CA ILE A 384 7.26 19.17 4.39
C ILE A 384 7.10 20.34 3.42
N GLN A 385 8.18 21.03 3.05
CA GLN A 385 8.11 22.18 2.12
C GLN A 385 7.61 21.79 0.72
N PRO A 386 8.19 20.76 0.05
CA PRO A 386 7.61 20.21 -1.18
C PRO A 386 6.12 19.81 -1.07
N VAL A 387 5.69 19.25 0.06
CA VAL A 387 4.30 18.86 0.29
C VAL A 387 3.39 20.08 0.41
N LEU A 388 3.82 21.12 1.12
CA LEU A 388 3.07 22.37 1.24
C LEU A 388 2.98 23.12 -0.09
N LEU A 389 3.98 23.03 -0.97
CA LEU A 389 3.90 23.54 -2.34
C LEU A 389 2.91 22.73 -3.18
N ALA A 390 2.99 21.40 -3.08
CA ALA A 390 2.12 20.47 -3.80
C ALA A 390 0.64 20.56 -3.39
N MET A 391 0.34 21.06 -2.19
CA MET A 391 -1.02 21.32 -1.71
C MET A 391 -1.84 22.16 -2.70
N PHE A 392 -1.21 23.16 -3.31
CA PHE A 392 -1.86 24.06 -4.26
C PHE A 392 -1.68 23.64 -5.73
N SER A 393 -1.34 22.38 -5.98
CA SER A 393 -1.16 21.86 -7.34
C SER A 393 -2.43 21.99 -8.18
N LYS A 394 -2.27 22.37 -9.45
CA LYS A 394 -3.36 22.43 -10.44
C LYS A 394 -3.93 21.07 -10.82
N THR A 395 -3.23 19.97 -10.52
CA THR A 395 -3.69 18.60 -10.77
C THR A 395 -4.58 18.05 -9.66
N GLY A 396 -4.75 18.78 -8.56
CA GLY A 396 -5.47 18.36 -7.36
C GLY A 396 -4.54 18.23 -6.15
N SER A 397 -5.14 18.26 -4.96
CA SER A 397 -4.47 18.26 -3.65
C SER A 397 -4.48 16.90 -2.94
N LEU A 398 -5.09 15.86 -3.52
CA LEU A 398 -5.33 14.58 -2.85
C LEU A 398 -4.03 13.87 -2.43
N GLU A 399 -3.03 13.82 -3.31
CA GLU A 399 -1.73 13.21 -3.02
C GLU A 399 -0.98 13.96 -1.91
N ALA A 400 -1.08 15.29 -1.89
CA ALA A 400 -0.51 16.13 -0.84
C ALA A 400 -1.23 15.92 0.50
N ALA A 401 -2.56 15.86 0.50
CA ALA A 401 -3.36 15.57 1.70
C ALA A 401 -3.00 14.21 2.31
N GLN A 402 -2.81 13.18 1.48
CA GLN A 402 -2.36 11.86 1.95
C GLN A 402 -0.92 11.86 2.46
N ALA A 403 -0.03 12.65 1.86
CA ALA A 403 1.32 12.85 2.39
C ALA A 403 1.27 13.52 3.78
N LEU A 404 0.53 14.62 3.91
CA LEU A 404 0.32 15.33 5.17
C LEU A 404 -0.29 14.42 6.25
N GLN A 405 -1.27 13.59 5.91
CA GLN A 405 -1.83 12.59 6.82
C GLN A 405 -0.75 11.68 7.41
N ASN A 406 0.11 11.11 6.56
CA ASN A 406 1.16 10.20 7.01
C ASN A 406 2.27 10.93 7.79
N LEU A 407 2.61 12.18 7.41
CA LEU A 407 3.57 13.00 8.14
C LEU A 407 3.05 13.42 9.52
N ALA A 408 1.78 13.81 9.62
CA ALA A 408 1.13 14.19 10.87
C ALA A 408 0.93 13.00 11.83
N LEU A 409 0.94 11.76 11.34
CA LEU A 409 1.01 10.57 12.22
C LEU A 409 2.39 10.41 12.88
N MET A 410 3.44 11.02 12.33
CA MET A 410 4.81 10.91 12.82
C MET A 410 5.25 12.12 13.66
N ARG A 411 5.01 13.34 13.16
CA ARG A 411 5.38 14.61 13.79
C ARG A 411 4.27 15.66 13.57
N PRO A 412 3.15 15.57 14.30
CA PRO A 412 2.04 16.54 14.15
C PRO A 412 2.49 17.99 14.36
N GLU A 413 3.41 18.24 15.28
CA GLU A 413 3.95 19.56 15.65
C GLU A 413 4.67 20.29 14.51
N LEU A 414 5.23 19.55 13.54
CA LEU A 414 5.92 20.13 12.37
C LEU A 414 5.00 20.28 11.15
N VAL A 415 3.87 19.57 11.14
CA VAL A 415 3.02 19.40 9.95
C VAL A 415 1.74 20.21 10.05
N ILE A 416 1.10 20.18 11.22
CA ILE A 416 -0.21 20.79 11.43
C ILE A 416 -0.14 22.32 11.41
N PRO A 417 0.76 22.99 12.15
CA PRO A 417 0.78 24.45 12.18
C PRO A 417 0.96 25.10 10.79
N PRO A 418 1.89 24.66 9.92
CA PRO A 418 2.02 25.23 8.58
C PRO A 418 0.80 25.01 7.67
N VAL A 419 0.03 23.93 7.89
CA VAL A 419 -1.22 23.68 7.16
C VAL A 419 -2.30 24.65 7.66
N LEU A 420 -2.41 24.84 8.98
CA LEU A 420 -3.36 25.79 9.58
C LEU A 420 -3.06 27.24 9.17
N GLU A 421 -1.80 27.65 9.21
CA GLU A 421 -1.33 28.98 8.76
C GLU A 421 -1.74 29.31 7.33
N LYS A 422 -1.86 28.29 6.46
CA LYS A 422 -2.34 28.44 5.07
C LYS A 422 -3.85 28.31 4.94
N THR A 423 -4.50 27.60 5.87
CA THR A 423 -5.94 27.32 5.82
C THR A 423 -6.76 28.51 6.32
N TYR A 424 -6.36 29.16 7.41
CA TYR A 424 -7.10 30.32 7.94
C TYR A 424 -7.20 31.47 6.93
N PRO A 425 -6.12 31.88 6.22
CA PRO A 425 -6.23 32.87 5.14
C PRO A 425 -7.12 32.39 4.00
N ALA A 426 -7.00 31.13 3.57
CA ALA A 426 -7.80 30.59 2.47
C ALA A 426 -9.32 30.54 2.78
N LEU A 427 -9.69 30.44 4.06
CA LEU A 427 -11.08 30.54 4.54
C LEU A 427 -11.62 31.97 4.52
N GLU A 428 -10.75 32.97 4.63
CA GLU A 428 -11.12 34.39 4.65
C GLU A 428 -11.14 35.02 3.24
N THR A 429 -10.27 34.53 2.34
CA THR A 429 -10.15 35.08 0.98
C THR A 429 -11.34 34.73 0.09
N LEU A 430 -11.94 35.74 -0.54
CA LEU A 430 -13.00 35.55 -1.54
C LEU A 430 -12.47 35.44 -2.98
N THR A 431 -11.20 35.79 -3.21
CA THR A 431 -10.59 35.91 -4.55
C THR A 431 -9.91 34.63 -5.04
N GLU A 432 -9.57 33.71 -4.14
CA GLU A 432 -8.75 32.52 -4.45
C GLU A 432 -9.46 31.19 -4.08
N PRO A 433 -10.61 30.87 -4.72
CA PRO A 433 -11.46 29.75 -4.32
C PRO A 433 -10.78 28.36 -4.41
N HIS A 434 -9.76 28.23 -5.25
CA HIS A 434 -8.98 27.00 -5.40
C HIS A 434 -8.11 26.69 -4.16
N GLN A 435 -7.70 27.71 -3.40
CA GLN A 435 -6.93 27.51 -2.18
C GLN A 435 -7.78 26.93 -1.06
N LEU A 436 -9.06 27.32 -0.99
CA LEU A 436 -10.00 26.83 0.00
C LEU A 436 -10.22 25.31 -0.14
N THR A 437 -10.52 24.83 -1.34
CA THR A 437 -10.75 23.39 -1.57
C THR A 437 -9.48 22.57 -1.33
N ALA A 438 -8.31 23.11 -1.71
CA ALA A 438 -7.02 22.48 -1.49
C ALA A 438 -6.66 22.34 0.00
N THR A 439 -6.76 23.43 0.75
CA THR A 439 -6.42 23.47 2.19
C THR A 439 -7.39 22.64 3.02
N LEU A 440 -8.70 22.73 2.78
CA LEU A 440 -9.67 21.89 3.49
C LEU A 440 -9.48 20.40 3.22
N SER A 441 -9.17 20.00 1.98
CA SER A 441 -8.82 18.60 1.69
C SER A 441 -7.60 18.12 2.48
N CYS A 442 -6.60 18.99 2.66
CA CYS A 442 -5.42 18.71 3.47
C CYS A 442 -5.73 18.66 4.97
N VAL A 443 -6.61 19.54 5.47
CA VAL A 443 -7.11 19.49 6.85
C VAL A 443 -7.80 18.16 7.12
N ILE A 444 -8.65 17.66 6.22
CA ILE A 444 -9.27 16.33 6.35
C ILE A 444 -8.21 15.24 6.53
N GLY A 445 -7.11 15.32 5.79
CA GLY A 445 -5.99 14.38 5.90
C GLY A 445 -5.33 14.39 7.28
N VAL A 446 -5.12 15.56 7.88
CA VAL A 446 -4.46 15.70 9.19
C VAL A 446 -5.43 15.70 10.37
N ALA A 447 -6.74 15.70 10.13
CA ALA A 447 -7.74 15.94 11.15
C ALA A 447 -7.72 14.94 12.31
N ARG A 448 -7.39 13.67 12.04
CA ARG A 448 -7.29 12.67 13.11
C ARG A 448 -6.15 12.98 14.08
N SER A 449 -5.00 13.43 13.57
CA SER A 449 -3.88 13.90 14.38
C SER A 449 -4.17 15.23 15.07
N LEU A 450 -4.94 16.12 14.43
CA LEU A 450 -5.39 17.39 15.00
C LEU A 450 -6.30 17.19 16.21
N VAL A 451 -7.30 16.29 16.11
CA VAL A 451 -8.29 16.04 17.17
C VAL A 451 -7.71 15.22 18.33
N SER A 452 -6.77 14.31 18.07
CA SER A 452 -6.21 13.44 19.13
C SER A 452 -5.35 14.18 20.17
N GLY A 453 -4.96 15.44 19.94
CA GLY A 453 -4.30 16.28 20.96
C GLY A 453 -3.13 15.61 21.71
N GLY A 454 -2.20 15.01 20.96
CA GLY A 454 -1.11 14.21 21.54
C GLY A 454 -0.08 15.01 22.35
N LYS A 455 0.84 14.31 23.02
CA LYS A 455 1.91 14.92 23.83
C LYS A 455 2.73 16.00 23.09
N SER A 456 2.91 15.84 21.78
CA SER A 456 3.72 16.73 20.96
C SER A 456 2.97 17.97 20.47
N PHE A 457 1.64 17.93 20.38
CA PHE A 457 0.82 19.06 19.91
C PHE A 457 -0.51 19.11 20.65
N PRO A 458 -0.51 19.52 21.94
CA PRO A 458 -1.72 19.55 22.78
C PRO A 458 -2.75 20.58 22.32
N GLU A 459 -2.30 21.67 21.69
CA GLU A 459 -3.15 22.77 21.21
C GLU A 459 -3.96 22.42 19.96
N GLY A 460 -3.70 21.28 19.29
CA GLY A 460 -4.40 20.91 18.06
C GLY A 460 -5.93 20.93 18.13
N PRO A 461 -6.57 20.35 19.16
CA PRO A 461 -8.02 20.31 19.24
C PRO A 461 -8.67 21.70 19.41
N THR A 462 -7.98 22.72 19.92
CA THR A 462 -8.56 24.07 20.08
C THR A 462 -8.88 24.72 18.74
N HIS A 463 -8.17 24.34 17.67
CA HIS A 463 -8.41 24.85 16.31
C HIS A 463 -9.65 24.26 15.63
N MET A 464 -10.21 23.16 16.15
CA MET A 464 -11.29 22.41 15.49
C MET A 464 -12.56 23.22 15.29
N LEU A 465 -13.11 23.77 16.38
CA LEU A 465 -14.35 24.52 16.34
C LEU A 465 -14.21 25.83 15.54
N PRO A 466 -13.15 26.65 15.72
CA PRO A 466 -12.91 27.81 14.87
C PRO A 466 -12.84 27.46 13.37
N LEU A 467 -12.21 26.35 13.00
CA LEU A 467 -12.16 25.90 11.59
C LEU A 467 -13.55 25.50 11.09
N LEU A 468 -14.32 24.74 11.88
CA LEU A 468 -15.67 24.32 11.52
C LEU A 468 -16.60 25.52 11.30
N MET A 469 -16.59 26.48 12.22
CA MET A 469 -17.40 27.70 12.14
C MET A 469 -17.03 28.54 10.92
N ARG A 470 -15.72 28.75 10.67
CA ARG A 470 -15.24 29.52 9.51
C ARG A 470 -15.45 28.81 8.18
N ALA A 471 -15.58 27.48 8.17
CA ALA A 471 -15.82 26.70 6.96
C ALA A 471 -17.32 26.58 6.59
N LEU A 472 -18.25 26.96 7.48
CA LEU A 472 -19.70 26.97 7.20
C LEU A 472 -20.10 27.70 5.91
N PRO A 473 -19.50 28.86 5.56
CA PRO A 473 -19.72 29.51 4.28
C PRO A 473 -19.45 28.65 3.04
N GLY A 474 -18.61 27.62 3.18
CA GLY A 474 -18.31 26.65 2.12
C GLY A 474 -19.46 25.70 1.77
N VAL A 475 -20.54 25.65 2.56
CA VAL A 475 -21.80 25.00 2.17
C VAL A 475 -22.54 25.93 1.21
N ASP A 476 -22.07 25.94 -0.04
CA ASP A 476 -22.56 26.80 -1.11
C ASP A 476 -23.23 25.94 -2.20
N PRO A 477 -24.53 26.14 -2.49
CA PRO A 477 -25.23 25.46 -3.57
C PRO A 477 -24.64 25.75 -4.96
N ASN A 478 -23.96 26.90 -5.12
CA ASN A 478 -23.37 27.31 -6.40
C ASN A 478 -21.99 26.66 -6.65
N ASP A 479 -21.34 26.13 -5.62
CA ASP A 479 -20.02 25.50 -5.72
C ASP A 479 -20.04 24.09 -5.13
N PHE A 480 -20.42 23.14 -5.98
CA PHE A 480 -20.50 21.72 -5.63
C PHE A 480 -19.18 21.18 -5.05
N SER A 481 -18.03 21.66 -5.56
CA SER A 481 -16.72 21.18 -5.12
C SER A 481 -16.42 21.61 -3.68
N LYS A 482 -16.71 22.87 -3.33
CA LYS A 482 -16.59 23.35 -1.94
C LYS A 482 -17.55 22.64 -1.00
N CYS A 483 -18.80 22.47 -1.42
CA CYS A 483 -19.82 21.81 -0.61
C CYS A 483 -19.44 20.35 -0.28
N MET A 484 -18.91 19.60 -1.25
CA MET A 484 -18.45 18.21 -1.04
C MET A 484 -17.30 18.10 -0.04
N VAL A 485 -16.32 19.01 -0.10
CA VAL A 485 -15.19 19.03 0.84
C VAL A 485 -15.68 19.38 2.25
N MET A 486 -16.60 20.33 2.38
CA MET A 486 -17.18 20.70 3.67
C MET A 486 -17.99 19.56 4.29
N GLN A 487 -18.78 18.83 3.50
CA GLN A 487 -19.49 17.65 4.00
C GLN A 487 -18.53 16.56 4.49
N SER A 488 -17.36 16.44 3.88
CA SER A 488 -16.32 15.48 4.27
C SER A 488 -15.63 15.82 5.61
N LEU A 489 -15.83 17.04 6.14
CA LEU A 489 -15.36 17.45 7.47
C LEU A 489 -16.33 17.05 8.60
N LEU A 490 -17.59 16.71 8.30
CA LEU A 490 -18.61 16.37 9.32
C LEU A 490 -18.26 15.19 10.22
N PRO A 491 -17.62 14.09 9.75
CA PRO A 491 -17.16 13.01 10.63
C PRO A 491 -16.19 13.49 11.73
N LEU A 492 -15.52 14.62 11.52
CA LEU A 492 -14.62 15.21 12.51
C LEU A 492 -15.37 15.79 13.71
N VAL A 493 -16.59 16.28 13.50
CA VAL A 493 -17.49 16.76 14.57
C VAL A 493 -17.81 15.62 15.53
N TYR A 494 -18.15 14.44 14.99
CA TYR A 494 -18.41 13.24 15.81
C TYR A 494 -17.16 12.77 16.56
N THR A 495 -15.99 12.85 15.90
CA THR A 495 -14.72 12.46 16.53
C THR A 495 -14.33 13.43 17.65
N TYR A 496 -14.57 14.73 17.47
CA TYR A 496 -14.35 15.75 18.49
C TYR A 496 -15.27 15.55 19.69
N ALA A 497 -16.58 15.40 19.46
CA ALA A 497 -17.58 15.25 20.52
C ALA A 497 -17.35 14.02 21.42
N TYR A 498 -16.77 12.94 20.87
CA TYR A 498 -16.42 11.75 21.66
C TYR A 498 -15.21 11.96 22.58
N ASN A 499 -14.26 12.84 22.20
CA ASN A 499 -13.05 13.07 22.99
C ASN A 499 -13.26 14.06 24.15
N THR A 500 -14.35 14.82 24.15
CA THR A 500 -14.65 15.78 25.23
C THR A 500 -15.25 15.15 26.49
N GLU A 501 -15.51 13.84 26.51
CA GLU A 501 -16.06 13.13 27.69
C GLU A 501 -14.99 12.66 28.71
N SER A 502 -13.68 12.89 28.48
CA SER A 502 -12.63 12.47 29.43
C SER A 502 -12.24 13.56 30.43
N TRP A 503 -12.14 13.15 31.70
CA TRP A 503 -11.93 13.95 32.92
C TRP A 503 -10.85 15.04 32.85
N PHE A 504 -11.30 16.28 33.14
CA PHE A 504 -10.58 17.55 33.19
C PHE A 504 -9.29 17.53 34.03
N ASN A 505 -8.13 17.70 33.41
CA ASN A 505 -6.87 17.90 34.13
C ASN A 505 -5.96 19.00 33.54
N THR A 506 -6.25 19.58 32.37
CA THR A 506 -5.39 20.61 31.75
C THR A 506 -6.13 21.90 31.37
N GLU A 507 -5.41 23.02 31.30
CA GLU A 507 -5.94 24.34 30.91
C GLU A 507 -6.53 24.33 29.48
N VAL A 508 -5.87 23.60 28.57
CA VAL A 508 -6.34 23.36 27.19
C VAL A 508 -7.70 22.66 27.18
N GLU A 509 -7.92 21.63 28.00
CA GLU A 509 -9.22 20.95 28.11
C GLU A 509 -10.32 21.87 28.65
N ARG A 510 -9.98 22.80 29.55
CA ARG A 510 -10.93 23.78 30.08
C ARG A 510 -11.37 24.77 29.00
N GLU A 511 -10.43 25.27 28.20
CA GLU A 511 -10.74 26.12 27.04
C GLU A 511 -11.59 25.36 26.02
N LEU A 512 -11.22 24.13 25.68
CA LEU A 512 -11.99 23.25 24.80
C LEU A 512 -13.43 23.05 25.29
N CYS A 513 -13.61 22.78 26.57
CA CYS A 513 -14.94 22.61 27.16
C CYS A 513 -15.78 23.90 27.10
N SER A 514 -15.16 25.06 27.33
CA SER A 514 -15.86 26.33 27.22
C SER A 514 -16.30 26.63 25.79
N ALA A 515 -15.47 26.27 24.81
CA ALA A 515 -15.77 26.41 23.39
C ALA A 515 -16.91 25.46 22.95
N THR A 516 -17.10 24.33 23.63
CA THR A 516 -18.16 23.37 23.30
C THR A 516 -19.58 23.96 23.39
N ALA A 517 -19.79 25.08 24.10
CA ALA A 517 -21.07 25.78 24.13
C ALA A 517 -21.52 26.25 22.73
N GLU A 518 -20.60 26.56 21.81
CA GLU A 518 -20.95 27.03 20.46
C GLU A 518 -21.34 25.89 19.49
N PHE A 519 -21.34 24.62 19.93
CA PHE A 519 -21.76 23.52 19.03
C PHE A 519 -23.23 23.61 18.64
N GLU A 520 -24.09 24.10 19.54
CA GLU A 520 -25.50 24.33 19.22
C GLU A 520 -25.64 25.33 18.07
N ASP A 521 -24.92 26.45 18.17
CA ASP A 521 -24.87 27.48 17.13
C ASP A 521 -24.33 26.93 15.81
N PHE A 522 -23.27 26.12 15.86
CA PHE A 522 -22.74 25.45 14.67
C PHE A 522 -23.79 24.58 13.98
N VAL A 523 -24.49 23.72 14.74
CA VAL A 523 -25.49 22.80 14.18
C VAL A 523 -26.67 23.56 13.59
N LEU A 524 -27.16 24.60 14.27
CA LEU A 524 -28.25 25.44 13.78
C LEU A 524 -27.88 26.15 12.46
N GLN A 525 -26.73 26.83 12.43
CA GLN A 525 -26.25 27.52 11.23
C GLN A 525 -25.99 26.55 10.07
N PHE A 526 -25.45 25.36 10.37
CA PHE A 526 -25.23 24.33 9.37
C PHE A 526 -26.54 23.81 8.77
N MET A 527 -27.56 23.56 9.61
CA MET A 527 -28.88 23.11 9.16
C MET A 527 -29.58 24.16 8.31
N ASP A 528 -29.50 25.43 8.67
CA ASP A 528 -30.12 26.51 7.89
C ASP A 528 -29.48 26.66 6.52
N ARG A 529 -28.15 26.54 6.40
CA ARG A 529 -27.47 26.50 5.10
C ARG A 529 -27.87 25.30 4.25
N LYS A 530 -28.06 24.13 4.86
CA LYS A 530 -28.58 22.94 4.14
C LYS A 530 -30.00 23.16 3.62
N LYS A 531 -30.89 23.72 4.42
CA LYS A 531 -32.27 24.02 4.01
C LYS A 531 -32.28 24.99 2.83
N MET A 532 -31.47 26.05 2.88
CA MET A 532 -31.32 27.00 1.79
C MET A 532 -30.84 26.32 0.50
N GLY A 533 -29.87 25.40 0.60
CA GLY A 533 -29.40 24.64 -0.56
C GLY A 533 -30.45 23.72 -1.17
N ILE A 534 -31.27 23.05 -0.35
CA ILE A 534 -32.38 22.21 -0.83
C ILE A 534 -33.40 23.07 -1.60
N GLN A 535 -33.78 24.23 -1.06
CA GLN A 535 -34.73 25.13 -1.72
C GLN A 535 -34.22 25.63 -3.07
N LEU A 536 -32.93 25.96 -3.17
CA LEU A 536 -32.32 26.41 -4.43
C LEU A 536 -32.28 25.29 -5.49
N LEU A 537 -31.93 24.07 -5.09
CA LEU A 537 -31.94 22.90 -5.97
C LEU A 537 -33.35 22.58 -6.48
N GLU A 538 -34.37 22.68 -5.62
CA GLU A 538 -35.77 22.47 -6.00
C GLU A 538 -36.23 23.47 -7.06
N VAL A 539 -35.87 24.74 -6.91
CA VAL A 539 -36.14 25.78 -7.92
C VAL A 539 -35.44 25.49 -9.25
N GLU A 540 -34.20 25.01 -9.22
CA GLU A 540 -33.43 24.70 -10.43
C GLU A 540 -33.94 23.44 -11.15
N ILE A 541 -34.34 22.42 -10.40
CA ILE A 541 -35.03 21.23 -10.93
C ILE A 541 -36.36 21.63 -11.59
N ASN A 542 -37.17 22.46 -10.93
CA ASN A 542 -38.44 22.94 -11.49
C ASN A 542 -38.26 23.78 -12.75
N LYS A 543 -37.21 24.62 -12.82
CA LYS A 543 -36.83 25.35 -14.04
C LYS A 543 -36.38 24.42 -15.17
N SER A 544 -35.64 23.36 -14.85
CA SER A 544 -35.15 22.38 -15.81
C SER A 544 -36.29 21.52 -16.37
N LEU A 545 -37.21 21.07 -15.51
CA LEU A 545 -38.44 20.37 -15.89
C LEU A 545 -39.32 21.25 -16.77
N SER A 546 -39.49 22.53 -16.43
CA SER A 546 -40.26 23.47 -17.23
C SER A 546 -39.64 23.72 -18.62
N ARG A 547 -38.30 23.73 -18.74
CA ARG A 547 -37.61 23.81 -20.04
C ARG A 547 -37.76 22.54 -20.87
N CYS A 548 -37.75 21.36 -20.26
CA CYS A 548 -38.00 20.09 -20.94
C CYS A 548 -39.46 19.91 -21.40
N VAL A 549 -40.42 20.57 -20.74
CA VAL A 549 -41.84 20.55 -21.15
C VAL A 549 -42.13 21.56 -22.26
N LEU A 550 -41.26 22.56 -22.44
CA LEU A 550 -41.35 23.59 -23.49
C LEU A 550 -40.49 23.29 -24.75
N SER A 551 -39.71 22.21 -24.74
CA SER A 551 -38.99 21.64 -25.89
C SER A 551 -39.70 20.40 -26.40
#